data_AF-A0A5C6DTT1-F1
#
_entry.id   AF-A0A5C6DTT1-F1
#
_cell.length_a   1.000
_cell.length_b   1.000
_cell.length_c   1.000
_cell.angle_alpha   90.00
_cell.angle_beta   90.00
_cell.angle_gamma   90.00
#
_symmetry.space_group_name_H-M   'P 1'
#
loop_
_entity.id
_entity.type
_entity.pdbx_description
1 polymer ?
#
loop_
_entity_poly.entity_id
_entity_poly.type
_entity_poly.pdbx_seq_one_letter_code
_entity_poly.pdbx_strand_id
1 'polypeptide(L)'
;MASRIRCINSTARASRPQLGFRYAAKTIKGYGLGAASEASNVSHQQQELSAEQLCVFGKRFDIPLSDDQIEQMAFCRPDETSDEIAYLKSHRKELGGFLPARNTNSSRLRIPGLDGFSSLLQGTKDRQAAMTMMIGRILARILAQRILAQLLEDKNIGQYNVPITPDEARTFGHYREAKDGQVLQEGITEAGAMSSFIAAGTSYAHLQTPLIPFYLYYSMFGFQRIGDFIWAAADSRVKGFLIRATSGRTTLEGEGFQHCDGHGPLVATTIPTLPSYDPAYGYELAVIIQDGLRRMHVENEDIFYYITGYNEVYSMPEMPEGAEAGFLMGMY
;
A
#
# COMPACT_ATOMS: atom_id res chain seq x y z
N MET A 1 28.01 -16.45 9.25
CA MET A 1 27.40 -15.46 8.32
C MET A 1 25.86 -15.36 8.53
N ALA A 2 25.37 -15.39 9.78
CA ALA A 2 23.95 -15.56 10.10
C ALA A 2 23.33 -14.32 10.80
N SER A 3 23.61 -13.10 10.34
CA SER A 3 23.35 -11.90 11.16
C SER A 3 23.08 -10.60 10.39
N ARG A 4 22.08 -10.52 9.49
CA ARG A 4 21.78 -9.23 8.83
C ARG A 4 20.32 -8.78 8.73
N ILE A 5 19.32 -9.62 9.01
CA ILE A 5 17.92 -9.16 8.94
C ILE A 5 17.44 -8.71 10.31
N ARG A 6 17.26 -7.40 10.44
CA ARG A 6 16.71 -6.75 11.63
C ARG A 6 15.25 -6.42 11.40
N CYS A 7 14.40 -6.82 12.33
CA CYS A 7 12.95 -6.68 12.22
C CYS A 7 12.40 -5.80 13.35
N ILE A 8 11.46 -4.92 13.01
CA ILE A 8 10.60 -4.26 13.99
C ILE A 8 9.34 -5.12 14.13
N ASN A 9 9.14 -5.67 15.32
CA ASN A 9 7.87 -6.28 15.70
C ASN A 9 6.91 -5.17 16.14
N SER A 10 5.89 -4.88 15.34
CA SER A 10 4.94 -3.81 15.63
C SER A 10 4.02 -4.18 16.81
N THR A 11 3.72 -5.47 16.99
CA THR A 11 2.88 -5.97 18.10
C THR A 11 3.57 -5.84 19.46
N ALA A 12 4.91 -5.92 19.50
CA ALA A 12 5.70 -5.73 20.72
C ALA A 12 5.66 -4.28 21.26
N ARG A 13 5.21 -3.30 20.45
CA ARG A 13 5.01 -1.90 20.89
C ARG A 13 3.83 -1.71 21.84
N ALA A 14 3.02 -2.74 22.10
CA ALA A 14 1.96 -2.71 23.10
C ALA A 14 2.44 -2.38 24.53
N SER A 15 3.76 -2.39 24.77
CA SER A 15 4.41 -2.05 26.05
C SER A 15 4.80 -0.57 26.21
N ARG A 16 4.65 0.29 25.19
CA ARG A 16 4.81 1.75 25.37
C ARG A 16 3.54 2.34 25.97
N PRO A 17 3.61 3.29 26.92
CA PRO A 17 2.42 3.98 27.40
C PRO A 17 1.71 4.62 26.20
N GLN A 18 0.41 4.34 26.05
CA GLN A 18 -0.44 4.89 25.01
C GLN A 18 -0.36 6.42 25.06
N LEU A 19 0.41 7.01 24.15
CA LEU A 19 0.47 8.46 23.93
C LEU A 19 -0.65 8.95 22.99
N GLY A 20 -1.69 8.14 22.79
CA GLY A 20 -2.87 8.49 22.00
C GLY A 20 -4.03 8.80 22.94
N PHE A 21 -4.41 10.08 23.04
CA PHE A 21 -5.64 10.46 23.72
C PHE A 21 -6.84 10.13 22.81
N ARG A 22 -7.75 9.29 23.31
CA ARG A 22 -9.05 9.09 22.66
C ARG A 22 -10.00 10.17 23.18
N TYR A 23 -10.40 11.09 22.31
CA TYR A 23 -11.42 12.09 22.61
C TYR A 23 -12.81 11.56 22.23
N ALA A 24 -13.71 11.45 23.20
CA ALA A 24 -15.12 11.17 22.95
C ALA A 24 -15.91 12.49 23.00
N ALA A 25 -16.05 13.16 21.85
CA ALA A 25 -16.80 14.40 21.75
C ALA A 25 -18.31 14.11 21.67
N LYS A 26 -19.07 14.57 22.67
CA LYS A 26 -20.54 14.51 22.65
C LYS A 26 -21.09 15.62 21.75
N THR A 27 -21.80 15.24 20.70
CA THR A 27 -22.43 16.17 19.73
C THR A 27 -23.91 15.83 19.53
N ILE A 28 -24.63 16.67 18.81
CA ILE A 28 -26.02 16.44 18.41
C ILE A 28 -26.06 16.24 16.90
N LYS A 29 -26.60 15.11 16.44
CA LYS A 29 -26.80 14.84 15.01
C LYS A 29 -27.78 15.87 14.44
N GLY A 30 -27.37 16.59 13.40
CA GLY A 30 -28.18 17.65 12.79
C GLY A 30 -28.37 18.88 13.69
N TYR A 31 -27.38 19.21 14.54
CA TYR A 31 -27.42 20.39 15.39
C TYR A 31 -27.79 21.67 14.61
N GLY A 32 -28.82 22.39 15.08
CA GLY A 32 -29.29 23.63 14.46
C GLY A 32 -30.26 23.44 13.30
N LEU A 33 -30.58 22.20 12.92
CA LEU A 33 -31.63 21.89 11.95
C LEU A 33 -33.03 21.84 12.58
N GLY A 34 -33.13 21.97 13.92
CA GLY A 34 -34.40 22.02 14.62
C GLY A 34 -35.31 20.82 14.32
N ALA A 35 -36.60 21.09 14.11
CA ALA A 35 -37.61 20.05 13.84
C ALA A 35 -37.37 19.27 12.53
N ALA A 36 -36.50 19.74 11.63
CA ALA A 36 -36.20 19.05 10.38
C ALA A 36 -35.49 17.72 10.62
N SER A 37 -34.54 17.66 11.56
CA SER A 37 -33.74 16.44 11.79
C SER A 37 -32.90 16.44 13.08
N GLU A 38 -32.96 17.47 13.91
CA GLU A 38 -32.09 17.57 15.08
C GLU A 38 -32.41 16.48 16.11
N ALA A 39 -31.39 15.74 16.52
CA ALA A 39 -31.52 14.59 17.42
C ALA A 39 -32.54 13.52 16.97
N SER A 40 -32.89 13.49 15.67
CA SER A 40 -33.86 12.57 15.11
C SER A 40 -33.19 11.50 14.24
N ASN A 41 -33.79 10.30 14.22
CA ASN A 41 -33.42 9.19 13.35
C ASN A 41 -34.33 9.17 12.11
N VAL A 42 -34.58 10.34 11.50
CA VAL A 42 -35.25 10.40 10.20
C VAL A 42 -34.44 9.60 9.17
N SER A 43 -35.14 8.92 8.25
CA SER A 43 -34.47 8.08 7.26
C SER A 43 -33.52 8.91 6.40
N HIS A 44 -32.41 8.30 5.94
CA HIS A 44 -31.46 8.90 5.00
C HIS A 44 -32.06 9.30 3.63
N GLN A 45 -33.40 9.27 3.48
CA GLN A 45 -34.15 9.63 2.28
C GLN A 45 -34.59 11.12 2.26
N GLN A 46 -34.57 11.84 3.40
CA GLN A 46 -34.68 13.30 3.38
C GLN A 46 -33.32 13.91 3.03
N GLN A 47 -33.01 13.95 1.73
CA GLN A 47 -31.76 14.51 1.20
C GLN A 47 -31.79 16.04 1.08
N GLU A 48 -32.97 16.65 1.19
CA GLU A 48 -33.19 18.08 0.93
C GLU A 48 -33.97 18.73 2.07
N LEU A 49 -33.55 19.93 2.47
CA LEU A 49 -34.27 20.80 3.39
C LEU A 49 -35.27 21.65 2.60
N SER A 50 -36.46 21.89 3.13
CA SER A 50 -37.38 22.86 2.52
C SER A 50 -36.82 24.28 2.62
N ALA A 51 -37.29 25.18 1.73
CA ALA A 51 -36.96 26.61 1.78
C ALA A 51 -37.17 27.22 3.18
N GLU A 52 -38.28 26.88 3.83
CA GLU A 52 -38.58 27.32 5.20
C GLU A 52 -37.52 26.83 6.21
N GLN A 53 -37.10 25.56 6.10
CA GLN A 53 -36.07 24.99 6.98
C GLN A 53 -34.70 25.61 6.75
N LEU A 54 -34.35 25.94 5.50
CA LEU A 54 -33.11 26.64 5.16
C LEU A 54 -33.10 28.06 5.74
N CYS A 55 -34.21 28.79 5.65
CA CYS A 55 -34.35 30.13 6.23
C CYS A 55 -34.27 30.09 7.77
N VAL A 56 -34.88 29.10 8.43
CA VAL A 56 -34.72 28.88 9.88
C VAL A 56 -33.27 28.59 10.25
N PHE A 57 -32.57 27.77 9.47
CA PHE A 57 -31.15 27.49 9.66
C PHE A 57 -30.28 28.74 9.49
N GLY A 58 -30.49 29.51 8.43
CA GLY A 58 -29.76 30.76 8.18
C GLY A 58 -29.92 31.76 9.33
N LYS A 59 -31.16 31.93 9.82
CA LYS A 59 -31.48 32.78 10.98
C LYS A 59 -30.86 32.24 12.28
N ARG A 60 -30.79 30.92 12.46
CA ARG A 60 -30.22 30.29 13.66
C ARG A 60 -28.72 30.57 13.83
N PHE A 61 -28.00 30.69 12.71
CA PHE A 61 -26.54 30.88 12.68
C PHE A 61 -26.12 32.28 12.21
N ASP A 62 -27.07 33.23 12.14
CA ASP A 62 -26.84 34.61 11.72
C ASP A 62 -26.09 34.72 10.37
N ILE A 63 -26.46 33.87 9.41
CA ILE A 63 -25.82 33.85 8.07
C ILE A 63 -26.17 35.15 7.34
N PRO A 64 -25.20 35.93 6.83
CA PRO A 64 -25.42 37.24 6.20
C PRO A 64 -25.90 37.10 4.74
N LEU A 65 -27.02 36.40 4.54
CA LEU A 65 -27.71 36.24 3.26
C LEU A 65 -29.19 36.61 3.44
N SER A 66 -29.83 37.13 2.39
CA SER A 66 -31.29 37.31 2.39
C SER A 66 -32.03 35.98 2.31
N ASP A 67 -33.30 35.95 2.70
CA ASP A 67 -34.16 34.76 2.57
C ASP A 67 -34.17 34.26 1.10
N ASP A 68 -34.29 35.16 0.11
CA ASP A 68 -34.20 34.82 -1.33
C ASP A 68 -32.86 34.17 -1.71
N GLN A 69 -31.74 34.66 -1.16
CA GLN A 69 -30.41 34.09 -1.43
C GLN A 69 -30.24 32.71 -0.79
N ILE A 70 -30.81 32.51 0.41
CA ILE A 70 -30.82 31.23 1.11
C ILE A 70 -31.65 30.21 0.33
N GLU A 71 -32.83 30.60 -0.17
CA GLU A 71 -33.68 29.76 -1.01
C GLU A 71 -32.99 29.32 -2.30
N GLN A 72 -32.14 30.18 -2.86
CA GLN A 72 -31.32 29.88 -4.05
C GLN A 72 -30.02 29.13 -3.74
N MET A 73 -29.78 28.75 -2.47
CA MET A 73 -28.56 28.11 -2.00
C MET A 73 -27.29 28.90 -2.37
N ALA A 74 -27.36 30.22 -2.31
CA ALA A 74 -26.22 31.09 -2.60
C ALA A 74 -25.06 30.81 -1.64
N PHE A 75 -23.83 30.83 -2.16
CA PHE A 75 -22.64 30.73 -1.31
C PHE A 75 -22.43 32.02 -0.53
N CYS A 76 -22.36 31.92 0.80
CA CYS A 76 -21.90 33.00 1.66
C CYS A 76 -20.37 33.04 1.65
N ARG A 77 -19.79 34.07 1.00
CA ARG A 77 -18.35 34.35 1.03
C ARG A 77 -18.14 35.73 1.66
N PRO A 78 -17.47 35.83 2.83
CA PRO A 78 -17.10 37.12 3.39
C PRO A 78 -16.18 37.90 2.44
N ASP A 79 -16.19 39.24 2.55
CA ASP A 79 -15.33 40.10 1.74
C ASP A 79 -13.85 39.78 1.97
N GLU A 80 -13.02 39.84 0.94
CA GLU A 80 -11.59 39.53 1.05
C GLU A 80 -10.82 40.48 1.99
N THR A 81 -11.39 41.67 2.24
CA THR A 81 -10.87 42.69 3.16
C THR A 81 -11.47 42.62 4.56
N SER A 82 -12.35 41.64 4.83
CA SER A 82 -13.02 41.51 6.12
C SER A 82 -12.08 40.99 7.23
N ASP A 83 -12.40 41.34 8.48
CA ASP A 83 -11.65 40.89 9.66
C ASP A 83 -11.67 39.35 9.79
N GLU A 84 -12.78 38.70 9.42
CA GLU A 84 -12.92 37.23 9.45
C GLU A 84 -11.97 36.54 8.47
N ILE A 85 -11.83 37.07 7.25
CA ILE A 85 -10.90 36.52 6.25
C ILE A 85 -9.45 36.78 6.67
N ALA A 86 -9.16 37.97 7.20
CA ALA A 86 -7.85 38.29 7.74
C ALA A 86 -7.47 37.32 8.88
N TYR A 87 -8.39 37.09 9.82
CA TYR A 87 -8.23 36.13 10.92
C TYR A 87 -8.04 34.69 10.42
N LEU A 88 -8.88 34.22 9.49
CA LEU A 88 -8.78 32.86 8.96
C LEU A 88 -7.44 32.64 8.25
N LYS A 89 -7.02 33.58 7.40
CA LYS A 89 -5.75 33.49 6.66
C LYS A 89 -4.54 33.57 7.58
N SER A 90 -4.56 34.42 8.62
CA SER A 90 -3.46 34.52 9.58
C SER A 90 -3.25 33.19 10.31
N HIS A 91 -4.33 32.55 10.79
CA HIS A 91 -4.26 31.26 11.48
C HIS A 91 -3.77 30.15 10.55
N ARG A 92 -4.26 30.10 9.30
CA ARG A 92 -3.74 29.12 8.33
C ARG A 92 -2.26 29.33 8.06
N LYS A 93 -1.79 30.58 7.94
CA LYS A 93 -0.37 30.89 7.76
C LYS A 93 0.47 30.45 8.95
N GLU A 94 0.02 30.73 10.18
CA GLU A 94 0.69 30.30 11.42
C GLU A 94 0.77 28.77 11.54
N LEU A 95 -0.24 28.06 11.05
CA LEU A 95 -0.32 26.59 11.04
C LEU A 95 0.29 25.95 9.78
N GLY A 96 1.07 26.68 8.99
CA GLY A 96 1.85 26.13 7.87
C GLY A 96 1.13 26.02 6.53
N GLY A 97 0.01 26.73 6.32
CA GLY A 97 -0.71 26.81 5.05
C GLY A 97 -2.10 26.21 5.11
N PHE A 98 -2.70 25.81 3.98
CA PHE A 98 -4.03 25.21 3.89
C PHE A 98 -3.98 23.67 3.89
N LEU A 99 -5.01 23.03 4.45
CA LEU A 99 -5.17 21.57 4.49
C LEU A 99 -6.65 21.21 4.27
N PRO A 100 -6.98 20.07 3.63
CA PRO A 100 -6.04 19.06 3.12
C PRO A 100 -5.30 19.52 1.84
N ALA A 101 -4.06 19.05 1.68
CA ALA A 101 -3.25 19.28 0.48
C ALA A 101 -2.43 18.02 0.17
N ARG A 102 -2.18 17.74 -1.11
CA ARG A 102 -1.40 16.59 -1.58
C ARG A 102 -0.32 17.06 -2.55
N ASN A 103 0.93 16.67 -2.31
CA ASN A 103 2.07 16.99 -3.18
C ASN A 103 2.70 15.69 -3.68
N THR A 104 2.74 15.48 -5.00
CA THR A 104 3.29 14.28 -5.64
C THR A 104 4.71 14.44 -6.15
N ASN A 105 5.34 15.59 -5.91
CA ASN A 105 6.66 15.91 -6.43
C ASN A 105 7.77 15.38 -5.52
N SER A 106 7.94 14.06 -5.48
CA SER A 106 9.02 13.41 -4.72
C SER A 106 10.29 13.22 -5.55
N SER A 107 11.44 13.18 -4.88
CA SER A 107 12.73 12.82 -5.49
C SER A 107 12.67 11.49 -6.24
N ARG A 108 13.25 11.45 -7.45
CA ARG A 108 13.42 10.21 -8.21
C ARG A 108 14.51 9.34 -7.59
N LEU A 109 14.29 8.03 -7.55
CA LEU A 109 15.28 7.08 -7.06
C LEU A 109 16.26 6.67 -8.16
N ARG A 110 17.52 6.40 -7.77
CA ARG A 110 18.49 5.73 -8.64
C ARG A 110 18.35 4.24 -8.45
N ILE A 111 17.70 3.56 -9.40
CA ILE A 111 17.40 2.13 -9.32
C ILE A 111 18.51 1.29 -9.97
N PRO A 112 18.70 0.02 -9.56
CA PRO A 112 19.62 -0.89 -10.25
C PRO A 112 19.10 -1.22 -11.66
N GLY A 113 20.04 -1.45 -12.59
CA GLY A 113 19.74 -2.03 -13.88
C GLY A 113 19.41 -3.53 -13.76
N LEU A 114 19.04 -4.15 -14.88
CA LEU A 114 18.71 -5.58 -14.90
C LEU A 114 19.93 -6.47 -14.53
N ASP A 115 21.14 -6.00 -14.82
CA ASP A 115 22.42 -6.59 -14.44
C ASP A 115 22.57 -6.75 -12.91
N GLY A 116 21.94 -5.86 -12.13
CA GLY A 116 21.82 -5.97 -10.67
C GLY A 116 21.11 -7.25 -10.21
N PHE A 117 20.37 -7.92 -11.10
CA PHE A 117 19.65 -9.16 -10.85
C PHE A 117 20.28 -10.38 -11.54
N SER A 118 21.54 -10.29 -12.00
CA SER A 118 22.25 -11.33 -12.78
C SER A 118 22.12 -12.77 -12.27
N SER A 119 22.07 -12.98 -10.95
CA SER A 119 21.88 -14.32 -10.34
C SER A 119 20.56 -14.98 -10.71
N LEU A 120 19.55 -14.19 -11.08
CA LEU A 120 18.22 -14.65 -11.49
C LEU A 120 18.15 -14.85 -13.01
N LEU A 121 18.91 -14.07 -13.76
CA LEU A 121 18.98 -14.14 -15.21
C LEU A 121 19.71 -15.39 -15.69
N GLN A 122 20.76 -15.83 -14.99
CA GLN A 122 21.62 -16.96 -15.40
C GLN A 122 21.05 -18.35 -15.05
N GLY A 123 19.91 -18.41 -14.37
CA GLY A 123 19.29 -19.68 -13.95
C GLY A 123 20.12 -20.50 -12.95
N THR A 124 19.68 -21.73 -12.70
CA THR A 124 20.39 -22.73 -11.89
C THR A 124 21.22 -23.64 -12.78
N LYS A 125 22.51 -23.32 -12.98
CA LYS A 125 23.44 -24.21 -13.69
C LYS A 125 23.53 -25.57 -12.98
N ASP A 126 23.42 -26.67 -13.74
CA ASP A 126 23.46 -28.09 -13.33
C ASP A 126 24.21 -28.39 -12.01
N ARG A 127 23.51 -28.25 -10.89
CA ARG A 127 23.97 -28.71 -9.58
C ARG A 127 23.01 -29.77 -9.05
N GLN A 128 23.00 -30.92 -9.70
CA GLN A 128 22.39 -32.15 -9.16
C GLN A 128 23.22 -32.82 -8.05
N ALA A 129 24.42 -32.35 -7.71
CA ALA A 129 25.29 -32.99 -6.73
C ALA A 129 25.61 -32.10 -5.51
N ALA A 130 24.66 -32.00 -4.58
CA ALA A 130 24.92 -32.10 -3.13
C ALA A 130 23.58 -32.40 -2.43
N MET A 131 23.14 -33.65 -2.59
CA MET A 131 22.04 -34.24 -1.83
C MET A 131 22.22 -33.90 -0.34
N THR A 132 21.14 -33.42 0.27
CA THR A 132 20.85 -33.43 1.72
C THR A 132 21.02 -32.14 2.53
N MET A 133 21.86 -31.14 2.20
CA MET A 133 21.94 -29.92 3.07
C MET A 133 21.99 -28.53 2.43
N MET A 134 22.13 -28.35 1.10
CA MET A 134 22.27 -26.97 0.58
C MET A 134 21.83 -26.73 -0.87
N ILE A 135 21.45 -27.75 -1.66
CA ILE A 135 21.37 -27.59 -3.13
C ILE A 135 20.09 -28.23 -3.66
N GLY A 136 19.19 -27.38 -4.19
CA GLY A 136 17.90 -27.76 -4.79
C GLY A 136 16.69 -26.95 -4.28
N ARG A 137 16.83 -25.67 -3.90
CA ARG A 137 15.71 -24.86 -3.36
C ARG A 137 15.64 -23.50 -4.02
N ILE A 138 14.79 -23.35 -5.03
CA ILE A 138 14.36 -22.05 -5.50
C ILE A 138 12.83 -22.01 -5.41
N LEU A 139 12.35 -21.39 -4.34
CA LEU A 139 10.95 -21.01 -4.16
C LEU A 139 10.77 -19.62 -4.76
N ALA A 140 9.67 -19.28 -5.43
CA ALA A 140 9.41 -17.88 -5.81
C ALA A 140 9.34 -16.96 -4.57
N ARG A 141 8.96 -17.53 -3.41
CA ARG A 141 9.12 -16.92 -2.07
C ARG A 141 10.58 -16.60 -1.71
N ILE A 142 11.51 -17.52 -2.00
CA ILE A 142 12.96 -17.30 -1.82
C ILE A 142 13.52 -16.37 -2.91
N LEU A 143 12.97 -16.38 -4.12
CA LEU A 143 13.37 -15.47 -5.20
C LEU A 143 12.97 -14.04 -4.88
N ALA A 144 11.71 -13.80 -4.49
CA ALA A 144 11.26 -12.50 -4.01
C ALA A 144 12.10 -12.04 -2.80
N GLN A 145 12.51 -12.95 -1.92
CA GLN A 145 13.44 -12.64 -0.82
C GLN A 145 14.86 -12.37 -1.25
N ARG A 146 15.39 -13.07 -2.26
CA ARG A 146 16.73 -12.83 -2.81
C ARG A 146 16.77 -11.48 -3.51
N ILE A 147 15.73 -11.16 -4.28
CA ILE A 147 15.52 -9.85 -4.86
C ILE A 147 15.46 -8.81 -3.75
N LEU A 148 14.63 -9.02 -2.73
CA LEU A 148 14.53 -8.09 -1.62
C LEU A 148 15.86 -7.93 -0.88
N ALA A 149 16.61 -9.01 -0.66
CA ALA A 149 17.94 -8.97 -0.04
C ALA A 149 18.94 -8.19 -0.91
N GLN A 150 18.94 -8.40 -2.23
CA GLN A 150 19.76 -7.64 -3.18
C GLN A 150 19.39 -6.16 -3.16
N LEU A 151 18.08 -5.84 -3.19
CA LEU A 151 17.58 -4.48 -3.11
C LEU A 151 17.94 -3.82 -1.78
N LEU A 152 17.89 -4.56 -0.67
CA LEU A 152 18.29 -4.09 0.67
C LEU A 152 19.79 -3.83 0.78
N GLU A 153 20.62 -4.57 0.04
CA GLU A 153 22.08 -4.38 -0.02
C GLU A 153 22.51 -3.32 -1.05
N ASP A 154 21.61 -2.91 -1.95
CA ASP A 154 21.88 -1.85 -2.93
C ASP A 154 22.13 -0.51 -2.23
N LYS A 155 23.23 0.15 -2.60
CA LYS A 155 23.68 1.39 -1.94
C LYS A 155 22.78 2.59 -2.21
N ASN A 156 21.99 2.56 -3.29
CA ASN A 156 21.14 3.65 -3.70
C ASN A 156 19.71 3.48 -3.16
N ILE A 157 19.17 2.27 -3.22
CA ILE A 157 17.77 2.00 -2.85
C ILE A 157 17.58 1.24 -1.54
N GLY A 158 18.64 0.63 -1.00
CA GLY A 158 18.59 -0.23 0.19
C GLY A 158 17.80 0.35 1.34
N GLN A 159 18.06 1.61 1.68
CA GLN A 159 17.39 2.32 2.78
C GLN A 159 15.91 2.65 2.55
N TYR A 160 15.43 2.64 1.30
CA TYR A 160 14.04 2.97 0.96
C TYR A 160 13.13 1.74 0.94
N ASN A 161 13.70 0.53 0.89
CA ASN A 161 12.91 -0.69 0.90
C ASN A 161 12.23 -0.90 2.25
N VAL A 162 10.95 -1.27 2.22
CA VAL A 162 10.16 -1.59 3.42
C VAL A 162 9.57 -3.00 3.25
N PRO A 163 10.30 -4.05 3.63
CA PRO A 163 9.75 -5.41 3.71
C PRO A 163 8.64 -5.48 4.75
N ILE A 164 7.47 -6.00 4.39
CA ILE A 164 6.30 -6.13 5.27
C ILE A 164 5.81 -7.58 5.22
N THR A 165 5.46 -8.13 6.38
CA THR A 165 4.94 -9.49 6.47
C THR A 165 3.99 -9.68 7.67
N PRO A 166 2.91 -10.48 7.53
CA PRO A 166 2.02 -10.83 8.62
C PRO A 166 2.46 -12.17 9.24
N ASP A 167 3.11 -12.10 10.39
CA ASP A 167 3.60 -13.25 11.17
C ASP A 167 4.59 -14.22 10.47
N GLU A 168 5.25 -13.81 9.40
CA GLU A 168 6.15 -14.68 8.63
C GLU A 168 7.60 -14.18 8.52
N ALA A 169 8.07 -13.34 9.45
CA ALA A 169 9.45 -12.86 9.46
C ALA A 169 10.52 -13.97 9.45
N ARG A 170 10.21 -15.16 10.03
CA ARG A 170 11.11 -16.35 10.00
C ARG A 170 11.46 -16.80 8.60
N THR A 171 10.62 -16.44 7.64
CA THR A 171 10.80 -16.82 6.25
C THR A 171 11.96 -16.11 5.59
N PHE A 172 12.27 -14.88 6.03
CA PHE A 172 13.43 -14.16 5.50
C PHE A 172 14.76 -14.76 6.00
N GLY A 173 14.71 -15.76 6.87
CA GLY A 173 15.85 -16.43 7.52
C GLY A 173 15.87 -16.19 9.02
N HIS A 174 17.02 -16.44 9.66
CA HIS A 174 17.22 -16.03 11.04
C HIS A 174 17.16 -14.50 11.15
N TYR A 175 16.10 -13.97 11.74
CA TYR A 175 15.96 -12.55 12.04
C TYR A 175 16.23 -12.28 13.53
N ARG A 176 16.54 -11.03 13.83
CA ARG A 176 16.57 -10.51 15.20
C ARG A 176 15.68 -9.29 15.29
N GLU A 177 14.91 -9.19 16.36
CA GLU A 177 14.16 -7.97 16.66
C GLU A 177 15.11 -6.84 17.05
N ALA A 178 14.93 -5.68 16.42
CA ALA A 178 15.69 -4.48 16.71
C ALA A 178 14.83 -3.24 16.49
N LYS A 179 15.03 -2.19 17.30
CA LYS A 179 14.30 -0.92 17.17
C LYS A 179 14.58 -0.19 15.86
N ASP A 180 15.75 -0.46 15.28
CA ASP A 180 16.24 0.04 13.99
C ASP A 180 16.18 -1.06 12.91
N GLY A 181 15.27 -2.03 13.08
CA GLY A 181 14.96 -3.02 12.06
C GLY A 181 14.29 -2.39 10.85
N GLN A 182 14.48 -3.03 9.69
CA GLN A 182 13.94 -2.55 8.42
C GLN A 182 12.73 -3.36 7.98
N VAL A 183 12.63 -4.63 8.41
CA VAL A 183 11.45 -5.47 8.16
C VAL A 183 10.35 -5.13 9.15
N LEU A 184 9.14 -4.86 8.67
CA LEU A 184 7.94 -4.71 9.47
C LEU A 184 7.25 -6.08 9.62
N GLN A 185 7.30 -6.64 10.83
CA GLN A 185 6.54 -7.82 11.22
C GLN A 185 5.30 -7.34 11.97
N GLU A 186 4.15 -7.56 11.36
CA GLU A 186 2.88 -7.02 11.86
C GLU A 186 2.11 -8.01 12.75
N GLY A 187 2.60 -9.24 12.87
CA GLY A 187 1.85 -10.35 13.46
C GLY A 187 0.71 -10.79 12.54
N ILE A 188 -0.24 -11.56 13.07
CA ILE A 188 -1.35 -12.14 12.28
C ILE A 188 -2.40 -11.05 12.01
N THR A 189 -2.09 -10.15 11.08
CA THR A 189 -2.97 -9.05 10.66
C THR A 189 -2.64 -8.59 9.24
N GLU A 190 -3.32 -9.16 8.26
CA GLU A 190 -3.16 -8.73 6.87
C GLU A 190 -3.66 -7.29 6.67
N ALA A 191 -4.70 -6.88 7.39
CA ALA A 191 -5.21 -5.50 7.35
C ALA A 191 -4.22 -4.50 7.95
N GLY A 192 -3.55 -4.86 9.04
CA GLY A 192 -2.49 -4.03 9.63
C GLY A 192 -1.27 -3.94 8.70
N ALA A 193 -0.85 -5.07 8.14
CA ALA A 193 0.23 -5.11 7.15
C ALA A 193 -0.08 -4.32 5.88
N MET A 194 -1.32 -4.39 5.38
CA MET A 194 -1.77 -3.58 4.26
C MET A 194 -1.82 -2.09 4.61
N SER A 195 -2.19 -1.74 5.85
CA SER A 195 -2.13 -0.34 6.32
C SER A 195 -0.70 0.18 6.33
N SER A 196 0.27 -0.62 6.79
CA SER A 196 1.71 -0.29 6.70
C SER A 196 2.18 -0.19 5.24
N PHE A 197 1.68 -1.05 4.35
CA PHE A 197 1.98 -0.99 2.91
C PHE A 197 1.47 0.31 2.28
N ILE A 198 0.23 0.71 2.56
CA ILE A 198 -0.34 1.98 2.09
C ILE A 198 0.48 3.16 2.62
N ALA A 199 0.77 3.19 3.92
CA ALA A 199 1.50 4.29 4.53
C ALA A 199 2.92 4.46 3.94
N ALA A 200 3.64 3.35 3.74
CA ALA A 200 4.95 3.39 3.11
C ALA A 200 4.84 3.78 1.62
N GLY A 201 3.89 3.20 0.90
CA GLY A 201 3.73 3.39 -0.55
C GLY A 201 3.19 4.77 -0.94
N THR A 202 2.61 5.54 0.00
CA THR A 202 2.23 6.94 -0.18
C THR A 202 3.18 7.93 0.50
N SER A 203 4.26 7.46 1.12
CA SER A 203 5.27 8.30 1.79
C SER A 203 5.90 9.32 0.85
N TYR A 204 6.00 9.00 -0.44
CA TYR A 204 6.46 9.94 -1.47
C TYR A 204 5.59 11.20 -1.52
N ALA A 205 4.29 11.09 -1.25
CA ALA A 205 3.35 12.21 -1.29
C ALA A 205 3.19 12.92 0.06
N HIS A 206 3.13 12.16 1.15
CA HIS A 206 2.87 12.72 2.48
C HIS A 206 4.14 13.27 3.15
N LEU A 207 5.28 12.59 2.96
CA LEU A 207 6.54 12.88 3.63
C LEU A 207 7.63 13.33 2.66
N GLN A 208 7.33 13.42 1.36
CA GLN A 208 8.28 13.76 0.30
C GLN A 208 9.50 12.82 0.28
N THR A 209 9.32 11.60 0.80
CA THR A 209 10.35 10.59 0.95
C THR A 209 9.84 9.30 0.32
N PRO A 210 10.28 8.94 -0.90
CA PRO A 210 9.82 7.72 -1.54
C PRO A 210 10.30 6.50 -0.75
N LEU A 211 9.37 5.59 -0.45
CA LEU A 211 9.67 4.27 0.10
C LEU A 211 9.15 3.21 -0.87
N ILE A 212 9.74 2.02 -0.82
CA ILE A 212 9.44 0.90 -1.71
C ILE A 212 8.93 -0.26 -0.85
N PRO A 213 7.62 -0.32 -0.54
CA PRO A 213 7.08 -1.40 0.25
C PRO A 213 6.96 -2.69 -0.55
N PHE A 214 7.41 -3.79 0.05
CA PHE A 214 7.21 -5.15 -0.43
C PHE A 214 6.40 -5.90 0.61
N TYR A 215 5.12 -6.14 0.33
CA TYR A 215 4.24 -6.86 1.25
C TYR A 215 4.12 -8.32 0.81
N LEU A 216 4.70 -9.23 1.59
CA LEU A 216 4.71 -10.67 1.35
C LEU A 216 3.71 -11.35 2.29
N TYR A 217 2.74 -12.07 1.73
CA TYR A 217 1.67 -12.75 2.49
C TYR A 217 1.13 -13.96 1.72
N TYR A 218 0.41 -14.86 2.40
CA TYR A 218 -0.31 -15.97 1.75
C TYR A 218 -1.33 -15.41 0.78
N SER A 219 -1.26 -15.79 -0.50
CA SER A 219 -2.04 -15.20 -1.57
C SER A 219 -3.55 -15.15 -1.31
N MET A 220 -4.09 -16.21 -0.68
CA MET A 220 -5.49 -16.33 -0.30
C MET A 220 -5.97 -15.21 0.63
N PHE A 221 -5.09 -14.69 1.48
CA PHE A 221 -5.41 -13.61 2.43
C PHE A 221 -5.11 -12.21 1.87
N GLY A 222 -4.95 -12.10 0.54
CA GLY A 222 -4.94 -10.84 -0.20
C GLY A 222 -6.36 -10.32 -0.47
N PHE A 223 -6.74 -10.23 -1.74
CA PHE A 223 -8.05 -9.70 -2.15
C PHE A 223 -9.24 -10.27 -1.41
N GLN A 224 -9.26 -11.58 -1.12
CA GLN A 224 -10.37 -12.21 -0.42
C GLN A 224 -10.54 -11.69 1.02
N ARG A 225 -9.46 -11.24 1.67
CA ARG A 225 -9.46 -10.80 3.07
C ARG A 225 -9.37 -9.28 3.24
N ILE A 226 -8.63 -8.61 2.38
CA ILE A 226 -8.28 -7.18 2.47
C ILE A 226 -8.55 -6.43 1.15
N GLY A 227 -9.45 -6.92 0.30
CA GLY A 227 -9.75 -6.33 -1.02
C GLY A 227 -10.11 -4.84 -0.97
N ASP A 228 -10.88 -4.41 0.03
CA ASP A 228 -11.26 -3.00 0.18
C ASP A 228 -10.06 -2.10 0.56
N PHE A 229 -9.09 -2.64 1.33
CA PHE A 229 -7.82 -1.93 1.57
C PHE A 229 -6.96 -1.86 0.29
N ILE A 230 -7.00 -2.89 -0.57
CA ILE A 230 -6.31 -2.85 -1.86
C ILE A 230 -6.97 -1.82 -2.80
N TRP A 231 -8.30 -1.70 -2.78
CA TRP A 231 -9.01 -0.63 -3.46
C TRP A 231 -8.61 0.75 -2.93
N ALA A 232 -8.59 0.92 -1.60
CA ALA A 232 -8.14 2.16 -0.97
C ALA A 232 -6.67 2.50 -1.29
N ALA A 233 -5.81 1.49 -1.47
CA ALA A 233 -4.43 1.67 -1.90
C ALA A 233 -4.34 2.26 -3.31
N ALA A 234 -5.19 1.77 -4.23
CA ALA A 234 -5.31 2.31 -5.58
C ALA A 234 -5.78 3.78 -5.57
N ASP A 235 -6.84 4.08 -4.81
CA ASP A 235 -7.35 5.45 -4.67
C ASP A 235 -6.30 6.40 -4.05
N SER A 236 -5.52 5.89 -3.09
CA SER A 236 -4.43 6.61 -2.45
C SER A 236 -3.18 6.79 -3.34
N ARG A 237 -3.16 6.16 -4.53
CA ARG A 237 -2.05 6.11 -5.49
C ARG A 237 -0.77 5.58 -4.86
N VAL A 238 -0.89 4.45 -4.18
CA VAL A 238 0.22 3.70 -3.60
C VAL A 238 1.20 3.26 -4.69
N LYS A 239 2.48 3.29 -4.35
CA LYS A 239 3.58 2.71 -5.13
C LYS A 239 4.24 1.61 -4.31
N GLY A 240 4.33 0.40 -4.85
CA GLY A 240 4.90 -0.75 -4.16
C GLY A 240 4.60 -2.09 -4.82
N PHE A 241 4.95 -3.17 -4.14
CA PHE A 241 4.80 -4.54 -4.62
C PHE A 241 4.04 -5.40 -3.60
N LEU A 242 2.87 -5.89 -4.01
CA LEU A 242 2.14 -6.94 -3.35
C LEU A 242 2.63 -8.29 -3.87
N ILE A 243 3.30 -9.06 -3.02
CA ILE A 243 3.86 -10.36 -3.35
C ILE A 243 3.00 -11.43 -2.69
N ARG A 244 2.28 -12.16 -3.53
CA ARG A 244 1.37 -13.20 -3.09
C ARG A 244 2.12 -14.52 -2.98
N ALA A 245 2.70 -14.77 -1.82
CA ALA A 245 3.39 -16.01 -1.56
C ALA A 245 2.42 -17.20 -1.53
N THR A 246 2.97 -18.41 -1.73
CA THR A 246 2.24 -19.69 -1.65
C THR A 246 0.96 -19.71 -2.49
N SER A 247 1.03 -19.10 -3.69
CA SER A 247 -0.07 -19.07 -4.64
C SER A 247 -0.23 -20.40 -5.38
N GLY A 248 -1.38 -20.58 -6.02
CA GLY A 248 -1.68 -21.74 -6.85
C GLY A 248 -2.62 -22.71 -6.15
N ARG A 249 -3.68 -23.14 -6.86
CA ARG A 249 -4.68 -24.06 -6.29
C ARG A 249 -4.08 -25.42 -5.96
N THR A 250 -3.11 -25.87 -6.76
CA THR A 250 -2.46 -27.19 -6.66
C THR A 250 -1.03 -27.09 -6.12
N THR A 251 -0.48 -25.89 -5.97
CA THR A 251 0.90 -25.70 -5.48
C THR A 251 0.97 -25.81 -3.94
N LEU A 252 -0.16 -25.57 -3.26
CA LEU A 252 -0.28 -25.58 -1.80
C LEU A 252 -1.19 -26.70 -1.28
N GLU A 253 -1.15 -27.88 -1.89
CA GLU A 253 -2.08 -29.00 -1.64
C GLU A 253 -2.24 -29.41 -0.16
N GLY A 254 -1.23 -29.20 0.67
CA GLY A 254 -1.24 -29.59 2.09
C GLY A 254 -2.06 -28.68 3.02
N GLU A 255 -2.38 -27.45 2.62
CA GLU A 255 -3.02 -26.45 3.49
C GLU A 255 -4.55 -26.39 3.37
N GLY A 256 -5.11 -27.06 2.35
CA GLY A 256 -6.55 -27.26 2.18
C GLY A 256 -7.34 -26.05 1.65
N PHE A 257 -8.67 -26.16 1.74
CA PHE A 257 -9.65 -25.29 1.05
C PHE A 257 -9.46 -23.78 1.32
N GLN A 258 -9.08 -23.42 2.55
CA GLN A 258 -8.95 -22.03 2.99
C GLN A 258 -7.60 -21.39 2.64
N HIS A 259 -6.68 -22.10 1.99
CA HIS A 259 -5.34 -21.60 1.65
C HIS A 259 -5.00 -21.74 0.17
N CYS A 260 -5.47 -22.80 -0.49
CA CYS A 260 -5.19 -23.04 -1.91
C CYS A 260 -5.87 -21.99 -2.80
N ASP A 261 -5.12 -21.04 -3.35
CA ASP A 261 -5.66 -19.91 -4.11
C ASP A 261 -5.51 -20.11 -5.63
N GLY A 262 -6.64 -20.11 -6.34
CA GLY A 262 -6.67 -20.14 -7.80
C GLY A 262 -7.58 -19.06 -8.40
N HIS A 263 -7.79 -17.94 -7.71
CA HIS A 263 -8.72 -16.89 -8.18
C HIS A 263 -8.22 -15.46 -7.95
N GLY A 264 -7.18 -15.25 -7.14
CA GLY A 264 -6.66 -13.90 -6.89
C GLY A 264 -6.29 -13.08 -8.14
N PRO A 265 -5.68 -13.62 -9.21
CA PRO A 265 -5.40 -12.85 -10.43
C PRO A 265 -6.67 -12.35 -11.13
N LEU A 266 -7.75 -13.14 -11.11
CA LEU A 266 -9.04 -12.73 -11.68
C LEU A 266 -9.62 -11.54 -10.91
N VAL A 267 -9.60 -11.60 -9.57
CA VAL A 267 -10.10 -10.49 -8.73
C VAL A 267 -9.24 -9.23 -8.90
N ALA A 268 -7.93 -9.39 -9.08
CA ALA A 268 -7.02 -8.26 -9.28
C ALA A 268 -7.34 -7.43 -10.54
N THR A 269 -7.97 -8.03 -11.55
CA THR A 269 -8.41 -7.31 -12.77
C THR A 269 -9.45 -6.21 -12.50
N THR A 270 -10.07 -6.22 -11.32
CA THR A 270 -11.01 -5.17 -10.89
C THR A 270 -10.32 -3.86 -10.54
N ILE A 271 -9.00 -3.85 -10.32
CA ILE A 271 -8.22 -2.66 -9.96
C ILE A 271 -7.46 -2.12 -11.18
N PRO A 272 -7.81 -0.94 -11.73
CA PRO A 272 -7.20 -0.43 -12.96
C PRO A 272 -5.70 -0.13 -12.87
N THR A 273 -5.22 0.27 -11.69
CA THR A 273 -3.83 0.72 -11.46
C THR A 273 -2.94 -0.41 -10.90
N LEU A 274 -3.36 -1.67 -11.06
CA LEU A 274 -2.67 -2.84 -10.49
C LEU A 274 -2.23 -3.83 -11.58
N PRO A 275 -1.12 -3.54 -12.30
CA PRO A 275 -0.47 -4.55 -13.15
C PRO A 275 -0.23 -5.84 -12.37
N SER A 276 -0.78 -6.92 -12.90
CA SER A 276 -0.81 -8.23 -12.25
C SER A 276 -0.04 -9.24 -13.07
N TYR A 277 0.97 -9.88 -12.47
CA TYR A 277 1.83 -10.84 -13.15
C TYR A 277 1.86 -12.18 -12.42
N ASP A 278 1.96 -13.24 -13.22
CA ASP A 278 2.07 -14.62 -12.75
C ASP A 278 3.34 -15.28 -13.33
N PRO A 279 4.53 -14.84 -12.89
CA PRO A 279 5.78 -15.35 -13.44
C PRO A 279 6.04 -16.79 -13.00
N ALA A 280 6.52 -17.61 -13.93
CA ALA A 280 7.06 -18.92 -13.65
C ALA A 280 8.53 -18.82 -13.22
N TYR A 281 9.34 -18.09 -13.99
CA TYR A 281 10.79 -18.14 -13.84
C TYR A 281 11.37 -16.92 -13.12
N GLY A 282 12.54 -17.13 -12.51
CA GLY A 282 13.22 -16.07 -11.76
C GLY A 282 13.63 -14.86 -12.59
N TYR A 283 13.95 -15.05 -13.87
CA TYR A 283 14.27 -13.95 -14.78
C TYR A 283 13.05 -13.09 -15.11
N GLU A 284 11.87 -13.68 -15.23
CA GLU A 284 10.61 -12.94 -15.47
C GLU A 284 10.34 -12.03 -14.27
N LEU A 285 10.44 -12.59 -13.06
CA LEU A 285 10.29 -11.82 -11.83
C LEU A 285 11.30 -10.67 -11.72
N ALA A 286 12.56 -10.90 -12.12
CA ALA A 286 13.58 -9.86 -12.13
C ALA A 286 13.23 -8.71 -13.08
N VAL A 287 12.81 -9.04 -14.31
CA VAL A 287 12.40 -8.05 -15.31
C VAL A 287 11.16 -7.27 -14.84
N ILE A 288 10.15 -7.95 -14.28
CA ILE A 288 8.92 -7.32 -13.77
C ILE A 288 9.22 -6.37 -12.59
N ILE A 289 10.07 -6.77 -11.64
CA ILE A 289 10.42 -5.90 -10.50
C ILE A 289 11.24 -4.70 -10.95
N GLN A 290 12.21 -4.89 -11.86
CA GLN A 290 13.01 -3.80 -12.40
C GLN A 290 12.13 -2.79 -13.16
N ASP A 291 11.18 -3.28 -13.95
CA ASP A 291 10.18 -2.47 -14.65
C ASP A 291 9.29 -1.68 -13.69
N GLY A 292 8.78 -2.34 -12.64
CA GLY A 292 7.97 -1.67 -11.62
C GLY A 292 8.72 -0.58 -10.88
N LEU A 293 10.00 -0.81 -10.54
CA LEU A 293 10.86 0.20 -9.93
C LEU A 293 11.02 1.42 -10.84
N ARG A 294 11.24 1.21 -12.14
CA ARG A 294 11.35 2.27 -13.15
C ARG A 294 10.06 3.07 -13.25
N ARG A 295 8.94 2.40 -13.51
CA ARG A 295 7.63 3.04 -13.73
C ARG A 295 7.20 3.86 -12.50
N MET A 296 7.30 3.28 -11.31
CA MET A 296 6.85 3.94 -10.07
C MET A 296 7.78 5.08 -9.61
N HIS A 297 9.11 4.87 -9.62
CA HIS A 297 10.06 5.75 -8.92
C HIS A 297 10.98 6.57 -9.84
N VAL A 298 10.97 6.32 -11.15
CA VAL A 298 11.69 7.13 -12.15
C VAL A 298 10.70 7.90 -13.02
N GLU A 299 9.68 7.21 -13.55
CA GLU A 299 8.66 7.78 -14.43
C GLU A 299 7.45 8.34 -13.68
N ASN A 300 7.40 8.10 -12.37
CA ASN A 300 6.41 8.61 -11.45
C ASN A 300 4.97 8.15 -11.77
N GLU A 301 4.80 6.97 -12.37
CA GLU A 301 3.49 6.38 -12.65
C GLU A 301 2.76 5.99 -11.35
N ASP A 302 1.47 6.26 -11.27
CA ASP A 302 0.60 6.00 -10.13
C ASP A 302 0.05 4.55 -10.19
N ILE A 303 0.95 3.58 -10.08
CA ILE A 303 0.65 2.15 -10.11
C ILE A 303 1.33 1.43 -8.94
N PHE A 304 0.86 0.22 -8.64
CA PHE A 304 1.53 -0.73 -7.76
C PHE A 304 1.36 -2.13 -8.34
N TYR A 305 2.26 -3.05 -8.01
CA TYR A 305 2.34 -4.35 -8.68
C TYR A 305 1.74 -5.46 -7.83
N TYR A 306 1.08 -6.41 -8.48
CA TYR A 306 0.55 -7.62 -7.88
C TYR A 306 1.21 -8.84 -8.51
N ILE A 307 2.10 -9.50 -7.76
CA ILE A 307 2.95 -10.54 -8.32
C ILE A 307 2.69 -11.86 -7.60
N THR A 308 2.39 -12.89 -8.37
CA THR A 308 2.18 -14.25 -7.87
C THR A 308 3.52 -14.90 -7.54
N GLY A 309 3.59 -15.57 -6.38
CA GLY A 309 4.75 -16.32 -5.94
C GLY A 309 4.38 -17.73 -5.50
N TYR A 310 5.01 -18.72 -6.11
CA TYR A 310 4.89 -20.14 -5.80
C TYR A 310 5.85 -20.64 -4.71
N ASN A 311 5.46 -21.77 -4.09
CA ASN A 311 6.24 -22.56 -3.13
C ASN A 311 6.72 -23.91 -3.70
N GLU A 312 6.42 -24.21 -4.96
CA GLU A 312 6.93 -25.40 -5.64
C GLU A 312 8.39 -25.21 -6.05
N VAL A 313 9.13 -26.32 -6.08
CA VAL A 313 10.55 -26.35 -6.41
C VAL A 313 10.74 -27.00 -7.77
N TYR A 314 11.31 -26.28 -8.71
CA TYR A 314 11.67 -26.79 -10.03
C TYR A 314 12.90 -26.07 -10.59
N SER A 315 13.41 -26.56 -11.72
CA SER A 315 14.60 -26.01 -12.38
C SER A 315 14.31 -24.62 -12.95
N MET A 316 15.22 -23.68 -12.73
CA MET A 316 15.12 -22.32 -13.27
C MET A 316 16.10 -22.18 -14.44
N PRO A 317 15.62 -22.03 -15.69
CA PRO A 317 16.50 -21.87 -16.84
C PRO A 317 17.14 -20.49 -16.87
N GLU A 318 18.15 -20.35 -17.73
CA GLU A 318 18.70 -19.06 -18.10
C GLU A 318 17.68 -18.27 -18.94
N MET A 319 17.70 -16.94 -18.81
CA MET A 319 16.81 -16.05 -19.53
C MET A 319 17.07 -16.14 -21.04
N PRO A 320 16.03 -16.34 -21.87
CA PRO A 320 16.16 -16.21 -23.31
C PRO A 320 16.57 -14.79 -23.72
N GLU A 321 17.50 -14.67 -24.67
CA GLU A 321 17.98 -13.38 -25.17
C GLU A 321 16.87 -12.61 -25.89
N GLY A 322 16.67 -11.34 -25.53
CA GLY A 322 15.71 -10.45 -26.19
C GLY A 322 14.23 -10.66 -25.82
N ALA A 323 13.93 -11.52 -24.85
CA ALA A 323 12.56 -11.84 -24.44
C ALA A 323 11.96 -10.87 -23.39
N GLU A 324 12.72 -9.87 -22.94
CA GLU A 324 12.35 -8.97 -21.83
C GLU A 324 11.02 -8.24 -22.09
N ALA A 325 10.85 -7.72 -23.31
CA ALA A 325 9.61 -7.04 -23.69
C ALA A 325 8.40 -7.99 -23.68
N GLY A 326 8.60 -9.25 -24.05
CA GLY A 326 7.56 -10.27 -24.02
C GLY A 326 7.07 -10.56 -22.60
N PHE A 327 7.99 -10.65 -21.63
CA PHE A 327 7.62 -10.84 -20.21
C PHE A 327 6.72 -9.71 -19.70
N LEU A 328 7.01 -8.46 -20.06
CA LEU A 328 6.24 -7.29 -19.64
C LEU A 328 4.88 -7.20 -20.33
N MET A 329 4.79 -7.64 -21.59
CA MET A 329 3.55 -7.73 -22.36
C MET A 329 2.69 -8.94 -21.97
N GLY A 330 3.27 -9.93 -21.28
CA GLY A 330 2.59 -11.10 -20.73
C GLY A 330 2.82 -12.42 -21.49
N MET A 331 3.59 -12.44 -22.57
CA MET A 331 3.97 -13.65 -23.31
C MET A 331 5.20 -13.46 -24.20
N TYR A 332 5.98 -14.52 -24.42
CA TYR A 332 7.20 -14.57 -25.24
C TYR A 332 7.37 -15.95 -25.89
#